data_AF-A6IAW9-F1
#
_entry.id   AF-A6IAW9-F1
#
_cell.length_a   1.000
_cell.length_b   1.000
_cell.length_c   1.000
_cell.angle_alpha   90.00
_cell.angle_beta   90.00
_cell.angle_gamma   90.00
#
_symmetry.space_group_name_H-M   'P 1'
#
loop_
_entity.id
_entity.type
_entity.pdbx_description
1 polymer ?
#
loop_
_entity_poly.entity_id
_entity_poly.type
_entity_poly.pdbx_seq_one_letter_code
_entity_poly.pdbx_strand_id
1 'polypeptide(L)'
;MEDEMPKTLYVGNLSRDVTEALILQLFSQIGPCKNCKMIMDTAGNDPYCFVEFHEHRHAAAALAAMNGRKIMGKEVKVNWATTPSSQKKDTSNHFHVFVGDLSPEITTEDIKAAFAPFGRIS
;
A
#
# COMPACT_ATOMS: atom_id res chain seq x y z
N MET A 1 -21.20 0.63 2.70
CA MET A 1 -20.25 -0.50 2.75
C MET A 1 -19.22 -0.07 3.76
N GLU A 2 -19.13 -0.75 4.90
CA GLU A 2 -18.07 -0.45 5.87
C GLU A 2 -16.78 -0.98 5.26
N ASP A 3 -16.09 -0.11 4.53
CA ASP A 3 -14.73 -0.34 4.05
C ASP A 3 -13.93 -0.91 5.22
N GLU A 4 -13.56 -2.19 5.12
CA GLU A 4 -12.74 -2.86 6.12
C GLU A 4 -11.48 -2.04 6.31
N MET A 5 -11.43 -1.28 7.41
CA MET A 5 -10.34 -0.35 7.62
C MET A 5 -9.04 -1.17 7.73
N PRO A 6 -7.98 -0.81 6.99
CA PRO A 6 -6.77 -1.59 6.95
C PRO A 6 -6.17 -1.67 8.36
N LYS A 7 -5.92 -2.89 8.83
CA LYS A 7 -5.29 -3.18 10.12
C LYS A 7 -3.81 -3.52 10.00
N THR A 8 -3.33 -3.60 8.77
CA THR A 8 -1.98 -4.04 8.44
C THR A 8 -1.17 -2.87 7.91
N LEU A 9 0.04 -2.72 8.41
CA LEU A 9 1.00 -1.69 8.05
C LEU A 9 2.19 -2.32 7.34
N TYR A 10 2.63 -1.69 6.28
CA TYR A 10 3.90 -1.94 5.61
C TYR A 10 4.95 -1.01 6.20
N VAL A 11 6.07 -1.57 6.64
CA VAL A 11 7.21 -0.86 7.19
C VAL A 11 8.43 -1.14 6.30
N GLY A 12 8.80 -0.18 5.47
CA GLY A 12 9.94 -0.27 4.56
C GLY A 12 11.11 0.61 4.97
N ASN A 13 12.20 0.54 4.19
CA ASN A 13 13.43 1.27 4.42
C ASN A 13 14.06 0.97 5.80
N LEU A 14 13.94 -0.29 6.24
CA LEU A 14 14.54 -0.74 7.50
C LEU A 14 16.05 -0.94 7.32
N SER A 15 16.83 -0.75 8.39
CA SER A 15 18.23 -1.17 8.37
C SER A 15 18.32 -2.70 8.47
N ARG A 16 19.44 -3.28 8.01
CA ARG A 16 19.70 -4.71 8.13
C ARG A 16 19.89 -5.16 9.59
N ASP A 17 20.26 -4.23 10.46
CA ASP A 17 20.35 -4.43 11.92
C ASP A 17 18.98 -4.44 12.61
N VAL A 18 17.93 -3.98 11.93
CA VAL A 18 16.57 -4.03 12.49
C VAL A 18 16.11 -5.48 12.50
N THR A 19 15.58 -5.91 13.63
CA THR A 19 14.98 -7.23 13.79
C THR A 19 13.47 -7.12 13.95
N GLU A 20 12.79 -8.22 13.65
CA GLU A 20 11.33 -8.33 13.83
C GLU A 20 10.93 -8.03 15.27
N ALA A 21 11.69 -8.52 16.25
CA ALA A 21 11.46 -8.27 17.67
C ALA A 21 11.51 -6.77 18.02
N LEU A 22 12.45 -6.01 17.42
CA LEU A 22 12.55 -4.57 17.63
C LEU A 22 11.33 -3.84 17.07
N ILE A 23 10.90 -4.20 15.85
CA ILE A 23 9.69 -3.64 15.23
C ILE A 23 8.47 -3.98 16.08
N LEU A 24 8.29 -5.25 16.47
CA LEU A 24 7.18 -5.65 17.29
C LEU A 24 7.16 -4.91 18.63
N GLN A 25 8.31 -4.71 19.29
CA GLN A 25 8.40 -3.96 20.54
C GLN A 25 8.07 -2.47 20.36
N LEU A 26 8.48 -1.85 19.25
CA LEU A 26 8.15 -0.45 18.95
C LEU A 26 6.66 -0.26 18.65
N PHE A 27 6.09 -1.14 17.84
CA PHE A 27 4.69 -1.08 17.45
C PHE A 27 3.76 -1.51 18.61
N SER A 28 4.21 -2.42 19.48
CA SER A 28 3.47 -2.83 20.70
C SER A 28 3.31 -1.72 21.73
N GLN A 29 4.17 -0.68 21.72
CA GLN A 29 3.99 0.50 22.57
C GLN A 29 2.77 1.35 22.17
N ILE A 30 2.35 1.26 20.91
CA ILE A 30 1.17 1.97 20.40
C ILE A 30 -0.10 1.15 20.64
N GLY A 31 -0.03 -0.16 20.43
CA GLY A 31 -1.15 -1.06 20.65
C GLY A 31 -0.82 -2.52 20.35
N PRO A 32 -1.74 -3.45 20.67
CA PRO A 32 -1.51 -4.87 20.51
C PRO A 32 -1.36 -5.27 19.03
N CYS A 33 -0.16 -5.75 18.69
CA CYS A 33 0.17 -6.36 17.41
C CYS A 33 -0.40 -7.78 17.35
N LYS A 34 -1.19 -8.08 16.33
CA LYS A 34 -1.74 -9.41 16.06
C LYS A 34 -0.73 -10.31 15.33
N ASN A 35 -0.01 -9.74 14.37
CA ASN A 35 0.99 -10.47 13.60
C ASN A 35 2.12 -9.53 13.18
N CYS A 36 3.34 -10.04 13.10
CA CYS A 36 4.46 -9.34 12.46
C CYS A 36 5.16 -10.30 11.54
N LYS A 37 5.57 -9.83 10.36
CA LYS A 37 6.35 -10.61 9.42
C LYS A 37 7.43 -9.75 8.82
N MET A 38 8.68 -10.00 9.20
CA MET A 38 9.83 -9.38 8.59
C MET A 38 10.27 -10.15 7.33
N ILE A 39 10.55 -9.40 6.26
CA ILE A 39 11.05 -9.93 5.00
C ILE A 39 12.36 -9.19 4.69
N MET A 40 13.44 -9.95 4.76
CA MET A 40 14.77 -9.49 4.37
C MET A 40 15.04 -9.97 2.96
N ASP A 41 15.23 -9.03 2.03
CA ASP A 41 15.55 -9.37 0.66
C ASP A 41 17.06 -9.66 0.54
N THR A 42 17.39 -10.85 0.05
CA THR A 42 18.78 -11.29 -0.12
C THR A 42 19.44 -10.70 -1.38
N ALA A 43 18.68 -10.07 -2.27
CA ALA A 43 19.17 -9.53 -3.55
C ALA A 43 19.65 -8.07 -3.46
N GLY A 44 19.70 -7.48 -2.26
CA GLY A 44 20.27 -6.15 -2.01
C GLY A 44 19.24 -5.06 -1.74
N ASN A 45 17.94 -5.37 -1.75
CA ASN A 45 16.93 -4.40 -1.34
C ASN A 45 16.93 -4.16 0.17
N ASP A 46 16.39 -3.01 0.57
CA ASP A 46 16.16 -2.69 1.97
C ASP A 46 15.14 -3.67 2.57
N PRO A 47 15.41 -4.23 3.76
CA PRO A 47 14.46 -5.09 4.45
C PRO A 47 13.15 -4.32 4.75
N TYR A 48 12.07 -5.07 4.80
CA TYR A 48 10.74 -4.54 5.10
C TYR A 48 9.97 -5.49 6.02
N CYS A 49 8.95 -4.98 6.68
CA CYS A 49 8.14 -5.73 7.63
C CYS A 49 6.66 -5.40 7.43
N PHE A 50 5.80 -6.39 7.67
CA PHE A 50 4.37 -6.20 7.76
C PHE A 50 3.92 -6.39 9.20
N VAL A 51 3.22 -5.39 9.75
CA VAL A 51 2.68 -5.42 11.12
C VAL A 51 1.17 -5.35 11.04
N GLU A 52 0.49 -6.38 11.51
CA GLU A 52 -0.96 -6.43 11.64
C GLU A 52 -1.34 -6.13 13.09
N PHE A 53 -2.30 -5.23 13.27
CA PHE A 53 -2.87 -4.88 14.58
C PHE A 53 -4.22 -5.54 14.79
N HIS A 54 -4.62 -5.64 16.06
CA HIS A 54 -5.99 -6.06 16.41
C HIS A 54 -7.04 -5.02 15.99
N GLU A 55 -6.73 -3.73 16.13
CA GLU A 55 -7.66 -2.64 15.81
C GLU A 55 -7.04 -1.65 14.83
N HIS A 56 -7.88 -1.11 13.93
CA HIS A 56 -7.46 -0.08 12.98
C HIS A 56 -6.95 1.18 13.67
N ARG A 57 -7.57 1.59 14.78
CA ARG A 57 -7.15 2.78 15.54
C ARG A 57 -5.69 2.70 15.97
N HIS A 58 -5.25 1.54 16.43
CA HIS A 58 -3.84 1.30 16.81
C HIS A 58 -2.93 1.32 15.58
N ALA A 59 -3.35 0.73 14.46
CA ALA A 59 -2.60 0.79 13.21
C ALA A 59 -2.45 2.24 12.68
N ALA A 60 -3.51 3.04 12.71
CA ALA A 60 -3.48 4.43 12.27
C ALA A 60 -2.55 5.28 13.15
N ALA A 61 -2.64 5.11 14.47
CA ALA A 61 -1.75 5.76 15.42
C ALA A 61 -0.29 5.35 15.21
N ALA A 62 -0.04 4.05 14.98
CA ALA A 62 1.31 3.53 14.75
C ALA A 62 1.90 4.05 13.45
N LEU A 63 1.10 4.13 12.37
CA LEU A 63 1.52 4.74 11.12
C LEU A 63 1.93 6.19 11.33
N ALA A 64 1.09 7.01 11.97
CA ALA A 64 1.38 8.42 12.18
C ALA A 64 2.61 8.64 13.10
N ALA A 65 2.78 7.80 14.11
CA ALA A 65 3.87 7.93 15.08
C ALA A 65 5.22 7.37 14.59
N MET A 66 5.19 6.35 13.73
CA MET A 66 6.39 5.62 13.29
C MET A 66 6.85 6.01 11.88
N ASN A 67 5.98 6.54 11.03
CA ASN A 67 6.37 6.98 9.68
C ASN A 67 7.38 8.15 9.75
N GLY A 68 8.51 8.01 9.06
CA GLY A 68 9.60 8.98 9.05
C GLY A 68 10.51 8.92 10.29
N ARG A 69 10.29 7.97 11.21
CA ARG A 69 11.12 7.84 12.41
C ARG A 69 12.48 7.23 12.05
N LYS A 70 13.57 7.75 12.62
CA LYS A 70 14.90 7.14 12.47
C LYS A 70 15.04 5.93 13.39
N ILE A 71 15.19 4.75 12.80
CA ILE A 71 15.47 3.48 13.48
C ILE A 71 16.83 2.99 12.97
N MET A 72 17.80 2.79 13.87
CA MET A 72 19.15 2.34 13.52
C MET A 72 19.81 3.21 12.42
N GLY A 73 19.59 4.52 12.47
CA GLY A 73 20.18 5.47 11.51
C GLY A 73 19.46 5.59 10.16
N LYS A 74 18.43 4.77 9.89
CA LYS A 74 17.58 4.89 8.70
C LYS A 74 16.18 5.40 9.03
N GLU A 75 15.64 6.26 8.19
CA GLU A 75 14.25 6.75 8.29
C GLU A 75 13.29 5.68 7.79
N VAL A 76 12.47 5.12 8.67
CA VAL A 76 11.52 4.08 8.28
C VAL A 76 10.31 4.67 7.59
N LYS A 77 9.82 3.99 6.56
CA LYS A 77 8.60 4.38 5.86
C LYS A 77 7.48 3.47 6.27
N VAL A 78 6.45 4.03 6.90
CA VAL A 78 5.26 3.27 7.32
C VAL A 78 4.09 3.68 6.44
N ASN A 79 3.46 2.70 5.80
CA ASN A 79 2.29 2.90 4.96
C ASN A 79 1.24 1.83 5.27
N TRP A 80 0.00 2.05 4.84
CA TRP A 80 -1.00 1.00 4.86
C TRP A 80 -0.56 -0.16 3.97
N ALA A 81 -0.56 -1.37 4.52
CA ALA A 81 -0.30 -2.55 3.72
C ALA A 81 -1.54 -2.83 2.87
N THR A 82 -1.39 -2.76 1.55
CA THR A 82 -2.38 -3.33 0.65
C THR A 82 -2.32 -4.84 0.78
N THR A 83 -3.23 -5.43 1.54
CA THR A 83 -3.46 -6.87 1.45
C THR A 83 -3.94 -7.17 0.03
N PRO A 84 -3.43 -8.21 -0.64
CA PRO A 84 -3.96 -8.62 -1.95
C PRO A 84 -5.43 -9.05 -1.88
N SER A 85 -6.03 -9.08 -0.69
CA SER A 85 -7.39 -9.49 -0.41
C SER A 85 -8.46 -8.44 -0.72
N SER A 86 -8.14 -7.14 -0.82
CA SER A 86 -9.21 -6.12 -1.00
C SER A 86 -8.97 -5.04 -2.05
N GLN A 87 -7.90 -5.12 -2.85
CA GLN A 87 -7.85 -4.31 -4.06
C GLN A 87 -6.87 -4.86 -5.10
N LYS A 88 -7.16 -6.06 -5.60
CA LYS A 88 -7.16 -6.14 -7.06
C LYS A 88 -8.34 -5.29 -7.50
N LYS A 89 -8.14 -4.00 -7.78
CA LYS A 89 -8.78 -3.52 -9.01
C LYS A 89 -8.12 -4.38 -10.06
N ASP A 90 -8.80 -5.46 -10.41
CA ASP A 90 -8.35 -6.47 -11.33
C ASP A 90 -8.27 -5.80 -12.71
N THR A 91 -7.27 -4.95 -12.91
CA THR A 91 -6.96 -4.39 -14.22
C THR A 91 -6.32 -5.45 -15.11
N SER A 92 -6.09 -6.67 -14.60
CA SER A 92 -5.81 -7.86 -15.40
C SER A 92 -6.94 -8.17 -16.39
N ASN A 93 -8.16 -7.67 -16.15
CA ASN A 93 -9.28 -7.66 -17.11
C ASN A 93 -9.57 -6.28 -17.74
N HIS A 94 -8.72 -5.28 -17.53
CA HIS A 94 -8.85 -3.98 -18.19
C HIS A 94 -7.99 -3.96 -19.46
N PHE A 95 -8.65 -3.80 -20.60
CA PHE A 95 -7.99 -3.59 -21.88
C PHE A 95 -7.72 -2.09 -22.05
N HIS A 96 -6.45 -1.70 -22.09
CA HIS A 96 -6.08 -0.32 -22.46
C HIS A 96 -6.01 -0.18 -23.97
N VAL A 97 -6.78 0.77 -24.50
CA VAL A 97 -6.73 1.16 -25.91
C VAL A 97 -6.17 2.57 -25.99
N PHE A 98 -5.14 2.76 -26.81
CA PHE A 98 -4.57 4.06 -27.11
C PHE A 98 -5.21 4.58 -28.41
N VAL A 99 -5.87 5.73 -28.33
CA VAL A 99 -6.46 6.40 -29.49
C VAL A 99 -5.54 7.53 -29.91
N GLY A 100 -4.80 7.33 -31.01
CA GLY A 100 -3.99 8.35 -31.66
C GLY A 100 -4.78 9.06 -32.75
N ASP A 101 -4.22 10.14 -33.30
CA ASP A 101 -4.81 10.94 -34.39
C ASP A 101 -6.11 11.67 -34.02
N LEU A 102 -6.29 11.97 -32.73
CA LEU A 102 -7.39 12.82 -32.27
C LEU A 102 -7.09 14.28 -32.63
N SER A 103 -8.04 14.90 -33.35
CA SER A 103 -8.01 16.35 -33.55
C SER A 103 -8.04 17.08 -32.19
N PRO A 104 -7.38 18.23 -32.05
CA PRO A 104 -7.28 18.95 -30.78
C PRO A 104 -8.63 19.47 -30.24
N GLU A 105 -9.68 19.42 -31.06
CA GLU A 105 -11.05 19.79 -30.70
C GLU A 105 -11.85 18.63 -30.09
N ILE A 106 -11.34 17.39 -30.15
CA ILE A 106 -12.03 16.22 -29.62
C ILE A 106 -11.87 16.15 -28.10
N THR A 107 -13.01 16.05 -27.42
CA THR A 107 -13.05 15.94 -25.96
C THR A 107 -13.16 14.49 -25.50
N THR A 108 -12.90 14.26 -24.22
CA THR A 108 -13.10 12.93 -23.60
C THR A 108 -14.56 12.45 -23.69
N GLU A 109 -15.52 13.36 -23.76
CA GLU A 109 -16.95 13.02 -23.89
C GLU A 109 -17.28 12.48 -25.28
N ASP A 110 -16.71 13.07 -26.34
CA ASP A 110 -16.84 12.57 -27.70
C ASP A 110 -16.24 11.17 -27.86
N ILE A 111 -15.08 10.94 -27.25
CA ILE A 111 -14.43 9.61 -27.23
C ILE A 111 -15.31 8.62 -26.45
N LYS A 112 -15.87 8.99 -25.30
CA LYS A 112 -16.80 8.15 -24.55
C LYS A 112 -18.06 7.81 -25.34
N ALA A 113 -18.63 8.77 -26.06
CA ALA A 113 -19.79 8.55 -26.91
C ALA A 113 -19.48 7.63 -28.10
N ALA A 114 -18.33 7.81 -28.75
CA ALA A 114 -17.89 6.98 -29.87
C ALA A 114 -17.64 5.51 -29.49
N PHE A 115 -17.15 5.27 -28.27
CA PHE A 115 -16.88 3.92 -27.75
C PHE A 115 -18.07 3.30 -26.99
N ALA A 116 -19.12 4.07 -26.67
CA ALA A 116 -20.33 3.59 -26.00
C ALA A 116 -20.99 2.34 -26.63
N PRO A 117 -21.09 2.19 -27.97
CA PRO A 117 -21.65 0.96 -28.57
C PRO A 117 -20.72 -0.26 -28.44
N PHE A 118 -19.42 -0.07 -28.20
CA PHE A 118 -18.44 -1.14 -28.05
C PHE A 118 -18.21 -1.53 -26.59
N GLY A 119 -18.61 -0.68 -25.63
CA GLY A 119 -18.54 -0.97 -24.20
C GLY A 119 -18.48 0.28 -23.34
N ARG A 120 -18.60 0.09 -22.03
CA ARG A 120 -18.45 1.18 -21.05
C ARG A 120 -16.96 1.40 -20.77
N ILE A 121 -16.39 2.45 -21.32
CA ILE A 121 -15.03 2.89 -20.97
C ILE A 121 -15.05 3.67 -19.64
N SER A 122 -14.10 3.38 -18.75
CA SER A 122 -13.94 4.03 -17.42
C SER A 122 -12.61 4.75 -17.30
#